data_AF-A0A430HIZ0-F1
#
_entry.id   AF-A0A430HIZ0-F1
#
_cell.length_a   1.000
_cell.length_b   1.000
_cell.length_c   1.000
_cell.angle_alpha   90.00
_cell.angle_beta   90.00
_cell.angle_gamma   90.00
#
_symmetry.space_group_name_H-M   'P 1'
#
loop_
_entity.id
_entity.type
_entity.pdbx_description
1 polymer ?
#
loop_
_entity_poly.entity_id
_entity_poly.type
_entity_poly.pdbx_seq_one_letter_code
_entity_poly.pdbx_strand_id
1 'polypeptide(L)' 'MLSVLAAIDSLDSATLVKLAERTGIDKKTVTSLIEQARTQAGVIVAKNGPVYIIQEWGPVIKKNGARMCLEGALNAPKI' A
#
# COMPACT_ATOMS: atom_id res chain seq x y z
N MET A 1 1.63 -5.73 -3.72
CA MET A 1 0.38 -5.38 -2.98
C MET A 1 0.69 -4.72 -1.63
N LEU A 2 1.39 -5.41 -0.72
CA LEU A 2 1.67 -4.91 0.65
C LEU A 2 2.42 -3.57 0.71
N SER A 3 3.48 -3.41 -0.09
CA SER A 3 4.26 -2.16 -0.15
C SER A 3 3.42 -0.96 -0.61
N VAL A 4 2.46 -1.16 -1.52
CA VAL A 4 1.53 -0.11 -1.96
C VAL A 4 0.60 0.33 -0.83
N LEU A 5 0.05 -0.61 -0.07
CA LEU A 5 -0.80 -0.30 1.08
C LEU A 5 -0.03 0.44 2.17
N ALA A 6 1.19 -0.01 2.47
CA ALA A 6 2.06 0.69 3.39
C ALA A 6 2.41 2.11 2.93
N ALA A 7 2.63 2.30 1.62
CA ALA A 7 2.88 3.63 1.08
C ALA A 7 1.66 4.55 1.23
N ILE A 8 0.43 4.03 1.01
CA ILE A 8 -0.81 4.78 1.26
C ILE A 8 -0.90 5.22 2.73
N ASP A 9 -0.61 4.32 3.66
CA ASP A 9 -0.65 4.61 5.10
C ASP A 9 0.44 5.58 5.57
N SER A 10 1.58 5.63 4.88
CA SER A 10 2.74 6.44 5.26
C SER A 10 2.74 7.88 4.72
N LEU A 11 1.91 8.19 3.73
CA LEU A 11 1.90 9.48 3.04
C LEU A 11 0.70 10.31 3.51
N ASP A 12 0.93 11.55 3.94
CA ASP A 12 -0.16 12.49 4.28
C ASP A 12 -1.13 12.74 3.11
N SER A 13 -0.64 12.58 1.87
CA SER A 13 -1.45 12.67 0.66
C SER A 13 -0.95 11.66 -0.36
N ALA A 14 -1.43 10.43 -0.25
CA ALA A 14 -1.11 9.33 -1.14
C ALA A 14 -1.77 9.49 -2.52
N THR A 15 -1.18 10.32 -3.39
CA THR A 15 -1.59 10.41 -4.80
C THR A 15 -0.96 9.30 -5.63
N LEU A 16 -1.53 8.99 -6.80
CA LEU A 16 -1.00 7.94 -7.67
C LEU A 16 0.46 8.18 -8.09
N VAL A 17 0.85 9.44 -8.25
CA VAL A 17 2.24 9.83 -8.57
C VAL A 17 3.16 9.55 -7.38
N LYS A 18 2.81 10.04 -6.19
CA LYS A 18 3.59 9.83 -4.96
C LYS A 18 3.70 8.36 -4.58
N LEU A 19 2.65 7.57 -4.82
CA LEU A 19 2.67 6.14 -4.61
C LEU A 19 3.65 5.43 -5.55
N ALA A 20 3.66 5.80 -6.83
CA ALA A 20 4.60 5.23 -7.78
C ALA A 20 6.06 5.56 -7.41
N GLU A 21 6.32 6.81 -7.04
CA GLU A 21 7.64 7.26 -6.57
C GLU A 21 8.07 6.53 -5.28
N ARG A 22 7.17 6.44 -4.29
CA ARG A 22 7.50 5.85 -2.99
C ARG A 22 7.71 4.35 -3.04
N THR A 23 7.00 3.65 -3.93
CA THR A 23 7.07 2.19 -4.04
C THR A 23 8.02 1.70 -5.14
N GLY A 24 8.42 2.58 -6.06
CA GLY A 24 9.15 2.21 -7.27
C GLY A 24 8.31 1.43 -8.29
N ILE A 25 6.99 1.37 -8.12
CA ILE A 25 6.06 0.61 -8.96
C ILE A 25 5.35 1.59 -9.91
N ASP A 26 5.16 1.21 -11.17
CA ASP A 26 4.45 2.06 -12.13
C ASP A 26 2.96 2.27 -11.75
N LYS A 27 2.39 3.38 -12.23
CA LYS A 27 1.02 3.82 -11.86
C LYS A 27 -0.07 2.80 -12.23
N LYS A 28 0.08 2.08 -13.35
CA LYS A 28 -0.91 1.08 -13.79
C LYS A 28 -0.87 -0.11 -12.83
N THR A 29 0.32 -0.57 -12.47
CA THR A 29 0.50 -1.65 -11.50
C THR A 29 0.06 -1.24 -10.10
N VAL A 30 0.36 -0.03 -9.63
CA VAL A 30 -0.15 0.50 -8.35
C VAL A 30 -1.68 0.42 -8.30
N THR A 31 -2.36 0.88 -9.35
CA THR A 31 -3.83 0.84 -9.42
C THR A 31 -4.35 -0.59 -9.36
N SER A 32 -3.75 -1.51 -10.11
CA SER A 32 -4.10 -2.94 -10.08
C SER A 32 -3.90 -3.55 -8.68
N LEU A 33 -2.80 -3.22 -8.01
CA LEU A 33 -2.50 -3.74 -6.67
C LEU A 33 -3.46 -3.22 -5.60
N ILE A 34 -3.96 -1.98 -5.72
CA ILE A 34 -5.00 -1.45 -4.83
C ILE A 34 -6.30 -2.23 -5.03
N GLU A 35 -6.67 -2.53 -6.26
CA GLU A 35 -7.89 -3.28 -6.55
C GLU A 35 -7.80 -4.75 -6.11
N GLN A 36 -6.63 -5.37 -6.25
CA GLN A 36 -6.35 -6.69 -5.68
C GLN A 36 -6.47 -6.68 -4.15
N ALA A 37 -5.97 -5.64 -3.47
CA ALA A 37 -6.08 -5.53 -2.02
C ALA A 37 -7.55 -5.46 -1.56
N ARG A 38 -8.39 -4.74 -2.31
CA ARG A 38 -9.84 -4.68 -2.05
C ARG A 38 -10.51 -6.02 -2.23
N THR A 39 -10.32 -6.63 -3.40
CA THR A 39 -11.05 -7.83 -3.83
C THR A 39 -10.56 -9.11 -3.15
N GLN A 40 -9.26 -9.24 -2.90
CA GLN A 40 -8.66 -10.48 -2.40
C GLN A 40 -8.40 -10.47 -0.90
N ALA A 41 -8.18 -9.30 -0.30
CA ALA A 41 -7.80 -9.17 1.10
C ALA A 41 -8.79 -8.38 1.96
N GLY A 42 -9.89 -7.88 1.37
CA GLY A 42 -10.94 -7.13 2.07
C GLY A 42 -10.48 -5.75 2.57
N VAL A 43 -9.44 -5.17 1.98
CA VAL A 43 -8.95 -3.84 2.36
C VAL A 43 -9.90 -2.78 1.83
N ILE A 44 -10.38 -1.88 2.70
CA ILE A 44 -11.18 -0.73 2.28
C ILE A 44 -10.26 0.45 2.04
N VAL A 45 -10.08 0.80 0.76
CA VAL A 45 -9.32 1.99 0.33
C VAL A 45 -10.30 3.00 -0.25
N ALA A 46 -10.48 4.14 0.41
CA ALA A 46 -11.23 5.26 -0.15
C ALA A 46 -10.37 6.07 -1.13
N LYS A 47 -11.02 6.68 -2.11
CA LYS A 47 -10.40 7.65 -3.02
C LYS A 47 -11.12 8.99 -2.89
N ASN A 48 -10.45 9.98 -2.30
CA ASN A 48 -10.96 11.34 -2.18
C ASN A 48 -10.20 12.25 -3.16
N GLY A 49 -10.84 12.54 -4.30
CA GLY A 49 -10.19 13.21 -5.42
C GLY A 49 -8.94 12.44 -5.90
N PRO A 50 -7.73 13.02 -5.84
CA PRO A 50 -6.51 12.34 -6.26
C PRO A 50 -5.87 11.48 -5.15
N VAL A 51 -6.38 11.53 -3.91
CA VAL A 51 -5.75 10.92 -2.73
C VAL A 51 -6.41 9.59 -2.38
N TYR A 52 -5.58 8.57 -2.12
CA TYR A 52 -6.00 7.28 -1.59
C TYR A 52 -5.85 7.26 -0.07
N ILE A 53 -6.81 6.64 0.64
CA ILE A 53 -6.79 6.53 2.11
C ILE A 53 -7.24 5.12 2.49
N ILE A 54 -6.47 4.42 3.31
CA ILE A 54 -6.92 3.15 3.90
C ILE A 54 -7.88 3.47 5.04
N GLN A 55 -9.13 3.04 4.91
CA GLN A 55 -10.13 3.12 5.98
C GLN A 55 -10.07 1.86 6.85
N GLU A 56 -9.94 0.68 6.22
CA GLU A 56 -9.83 -0.60 6.92
C GLU A 56 -8.83 -1.52 6.22
N TRP A 57 -8.04 -2.24 7.00
CA TRP A 57 -7.01 -3.17 6.50
C TRP A 57 -7.55 -4.55 6.11
N GLY A 58 -8.84 -4.80 6.34
CA GLY A 58 -9.44 -6.11 6.17
C GLY A 58 -8.94 -7.13 7.21
N PRO A 59 -9.39 -8.40 7.09
CA PRO A 59 -9.10 -9.42 8.09
C PRO A 59 -7.68 -10.02 7.98
N VAL A 60 -7.06 -9.94 6.80
CA VAL A 60 -5.82 -10.70 6.50
C VAL A 60 -4.56 -9.83 6.62
N ILE A 61 -4.60 -8.56 6.21
CA ILE A 61 -3.39 -7.74 6.13
C ILE A 61 -3.09 -7.08 7.48
N LYS A 62 -1.86 -7.26 7.97
CA LYS A 62 -1.34 -6.55 9.15
C LYS A 62 -0.52 -5.34 8.73
N LYS A 63 -0.89 -4.15 9.24
CA LYS A 63 -0.23 -2.86 8.96
C LYS A 63 1.29 -2.92 9.13
N ASN A 64 1.78 -3.48 10.24
CA ASN A 64 3.23 -3.57 10.50
C ASN A 64 3.95 -4.45 9.47
N GLY A 65 3.36 -5.59 9.08
CA GLY A 65 3.93 -6.46 8.05
C GLY A 65 4.00 -5.76 6.69
N ALA A 66 2.96 -4.99 6.34
CA ALA A 66 2.98 -4.19 5.12
C ALA A 66 4.09 -3.14 5.13
N ARG A 67 4.31 -2.45 6.27
CA ARG A 67 5.41 -1.49 6.43
C ARG A 67 6.78 -2.14 6.26
N MET A 68 7.00 -3.30 6.87
CA MET A 68 8.24 -4.06 6.70
C MET A 68 8.50 -4.46 5.24
N CYS A 69 7.46 -4.79 4.46
CA CYS A 69 7.60 -5.03 3.02
C CYS A 69 8.06 -3.78 2.27
N LEU A 70 7.56 -2.59 2.64
CA LEU A 70 7.95 -1.34 1.98
C LEU A 70 9.39 -0.94 2.30
N GLU A 71 9.82 -1.15 3.54
CA GLU A 71 11.16 -0.78 4.01
C GLU A 71 12.24 -1.81 3.64
N GLY A 72 11.86 -2.91 2.97
CA GLY A 72 12.77 -4.02 2.67
C GLY A 72 13.17 -4.85 3.90
N ALA A 73 12.64 -4.52 5.09
CA ALA A 73 12.93 -5.17 6.36
C ALA A 73 12.35 -6.58 6.47
N LEU A 74 11.45 -6.99 5.56
CA LEU A 74 10.89 -8.35 5.56
C LEU A 74 11.96 -9.43 5.29
N ASN A 75 13.05 -9.08 4.61
CA ASN A 75 14.14 -9.99 4.23
C ASN A 75 15.51 -9.60 4.80
N ALA A 76 15.59 -8.61 5.70
CA ALA A 76 16.86 -8.25 6.31
C ALA A 76 17.33 -9.41 7.21
N PRO A 77 18.52 -10.01 6.95
CA PRO A 77 19.11 -10.92 7.92
C PRO A 77 19.27 -10.14 9.23
N LYS A 78 18.75 -10.68 10.33
CA LYS A 78 19.12 -10.17 11.65
C LYS A 78 20.57 -10.59 11.87
N ILE A 79 21.48 -9.64 11.69
CA ILE A 79 22.89 -9.77 12.06
C ILE A 79 22.99 -9.67 13.58
#